data_AF-A0A2N5JLG5-F1
#
_entry.id   AF-A0A2N5JLG5-F1
#
_cell.length_a   1.000
_cell.length_b   1.000
_cell.length_c   1.000
_cell.angle_alpha   90.00
_cell.angle_beta   90.00
_cell.angle_gamma   90.00
#
_symmetry.space_group_name_H-M   'P 1'
#
loop_
_entity.id
_entity.type
_entity.pdbx_description
1 polymer ?
#
loop_
_entity_poly.entity_id
_entity_poly.type
_entity_poly.pdbx_seq_one_letter_code
_entity_poly.pdbx_strand_id
1 'polypeptide(L)'
;GHGIDRSAELFVDYTDLAASKGLGELVLYTDKHRDYPAALKKAALTEVVHHESISSREARTRTNPLFPVNYLDRQLRKDKAEYVRETTRWAQRPDRMMERLAVYLVWHNLQKPYRIKDRKSGKHGQQMGVSRQWCQNEWERLQTERAFPAREPLREFHRRVWNREDILWTVDGLDVFGPSVALGRLRA
;
A
#
# COMPACT_ATOMS: atom_id res chain seq x y z
N GLY A 1 18.38 2.65 1.54
CA GLY A 1 18.00 1.27 1.21
C GLY A 1 16.75 0.77 1.91
N HIS A 2 16.68 0.76 3.25
CA HIS A 2 15.71 -0.08 4.00
C HIS A 2 14.23 -0.02 3.60
N GLY A 3 13.71 1.14 3.16
CA GLY A 3 12.30 1.24 2.72
C GLY A 3 12.02 0.57 1.37
N ILE A 4 12.97 0.65 0.43
CA ILE A 4 12.85 0.03 -0.90
C ILE A 4 13.02 -1.48 -0.80
N ASP A 5 13.95 -1.95 0.04
CA ASP A 5 14.13 -3.37 0.33
C ASP A 5 12.82 -3.99 0.87
N ARG A 6 12.19 -3.34 1.85
CA ARG A 6 10.91 -3.82 2.40
C ARG A 6 9.77 -3.77 1.38
N SER A 7 9.75 -2.75 0.53
CA SER A 7 8.74 -2.66 -0.53
C SER A 7 8.90 -3.80 -1.55
N ALA A 8 10.13 -4.21 -1.85
CA ALA A 8 10.41 -5.35 -2.70
C ALA A 8 10.00 -6.68 -2.04
N GLU A 9 10.27 -6.86 -0.74
CA GLU A 9 9.81 -8.03 0.02
C GLU A 9 8.28 -8.16 0.01
N LEU A 10 7.55 -7.05 0.22
CA LEU A 10 6.08 -7.03 0.17
C LEU A 10 5.53 -7.30 -1.24
N PHE A 11 6.32 -7.07 -2.28
CA PHE A 11 5.90 -7.28 -3.65
C PHE A 11 5.85 -8.78 -4.04
N VAL A 12 6.60 -9.64 -3.34
CA VAL A 12 6.60 -11.10 -3.56
C VAL A 12 5.21 -11.71 -3.42
N ASP A 13 4.41 -11.26 -2.44
CA ASP A 13 3.01 -11.68 -2.28
C ASP A 13 2.15 -11.42 -3.54
N TYR A 14 2.48 -10.38 -4.30
CA TYR A 14 1.76 -10.02 -5.52
C TYR A 14 2.23 -10.86 -6.71
N THR A 15 3.53 -11.20 -6.79
CA THR A 15 4.03 -12.12 -7.82
C THR A 15 3.46 -13.52 -7.63
N ASP A 16 3.39 -14.00 -6.38
CA ASP A 16 2.81 -15.32 -6.07
C ASP A 16 1.32 -15.37 -6.41
N LEU A 17 0.59 -14.28 -6.09
CA LEU A 17 -0.80 -14.16 -6.50
C LEU A 17 -0.93 -14.22 -8.02
N ALA A 18 -0.16 -13.41 -8.74
CA ALA A 18 -0.24 -13.35 -10.19
C ALA A 18 0.03 -14.72 -10.83
N ALA A 19 1.07 -15.42 -10.36
CA ALA A 19 1.37 -16.78 -10.77
C ALA A 19 0.20 -17.74 -10.47
N SER A 20 -0.40 -17.68 -9.27
CA SER A 20 -1.56 -18.51 -8.90
C SER A 20 -2.80 -18.26 -9.77
N LYS A 21 -2.88 -17.09 -10.40
CA LYS A 21 -3.97 -16.69 -11.30
C LYS A 21 -3.63 -16.95 -12.77
N GLY A 22 -2.46 -17.50 -13.07
CA GLY A 22 -1.99 -17.70 -14.44
C GLY A 22 -1.84 -16.39 -15.22
N LEU A 23 -1.57 -15.29 -14.51
CA LEU A 23 -1.24 -14.03 -15.18
C LEU A 23 0.13 -14.19 -15.85
N GLY A 24 0.25 -13.62 -17.05
CA GLY A 24 1.48 -13.68 -17.84
C GLY A 24 2.62 -12.86 -17.22
N GLU A 25 3.57 -12.46 -18.07
CA GLU A 25 4.72 -11.66 -17.67
C GLU A 25 4.31 -10.40 -16.89
N LEU A 26 4.91 -10.23 -15.71
CA LEU A 26 4.68 -9.07 -14.85
C LEU A 26 5.70 -7.98 -15.16
N VAL A 27 5.23 -6.77 -15.44
CA VAL A 27 6.09 -5.61 -15.61
C VAL A 27 6.03 -4.74 -14.36
N LEU A 28 7.19 -4.50 -13.75
CA LEU A 28 7.35 -3.60 -12.61
C LEU A 28 7.90 -2.26 -13.10
N TYR A 29 7.10 -1.20 -12.98
CA TYR A 29 7.55 0.17 -13.24
C TYR A 29 8.03 0.85 -11.96
N THR A 30 9.25 1.36 -11.96
CA THR A 30 9.79 2.19 -10.87
C THR A 30 10.31 3.52 -11.41
N ASP A 31 10.66 4.45 -10.52
CA ASP A 31 11.53 5.54 -10.93
C ASP A 31 12.99 5.04 -11.05
N LYS A 32 13.91 5.95 -11.41
CA LYS A 32 15.35 5.64 -11.55
C LYS A 32 16.11 5.65 -10.21
N HIS A 33 15.45 5.41 -9.08
CA HIS A 33 16.15 5.36 -7.80
C HIS A 33 17.17 4.21 -7.77
N ARG A 34 18.41 4.53 -7.41
CA ARG A 34 19.58 3.63 -7.52
C ARG A 34 19.49 2.36 -6.66
N ASP A 35 18.65 2.38 -5.62
CA ASP A 35 18.52 1.25 -4.69
C ASP A 35 17.62 0.12 -5.25
N TYR A 36 16.78 0.39 -6.27
CA TYR A 36 15.85 -0.63 -6.80
C TYR A 36 16.56 -1.89 -7.33
N PRO A 37 17.61 -1.82 -8.18
CA PRO A 37 18.26 -3.02 -8.68
C PRO A 37 18.77 -3.94 -7.57
N ALA A 38 19.35 -3.37 -6.51
CA ALA A 38 19.84 -4.15 -5.37
C ALA A 38 18.69 -4.79 -4.57
N ALA A 39 17.62 -4.03 -4.31
CA ALA A 39 16.44 -4.51 -3.59
C ALA A 39 15.71 -5.63 -4.34
N LEU A 40 15.51 -5.48 -5.66
CA LEU A 40 14.85 -6.49 -6.50
C LEU A 40 15.68 -7.77 -6.56
N LYS A 41 16.99 -7.66 -6.68
CA LYS A 41 17.90 -8.83 -6.61
C LYS A 41 17.82 -9.52 -5.26
N LYS A 42 17.83 -8.75 -4.17
CA LYS A 42 17.73 -9.29 -2.80
C LYS A 42 16.41 -10.03 -2.57
N ALA A 43 15.31 -9.52 -3.13
CA ALA A 43 13.99 -10.12 -3.05
C ALA A 43 13.74 -11.23 -4.10
N ALA A 44 14.76 -11.64 -4.88
CA ALA A 44 14.65 -12.63 -5.95
C ALA A 44 13.59 -12.32 -7.02
N LEU A 45 13.32 -11.03 -7.26
CA LEU A 45 12.29 -10.57 -8.20
C LEU A 45 12.80 -10.45 -9.64
N THR A 46 14.11 -10.39 -9.86
CA THR A 46 14.70 -10.14 -11.20
C THR A 46 14.35 -11.19 -12.25
N GLU A 47 14.05 -12.42 -11.83
CA GLU A 47 13.65 -13.52 -12.72
C GLU A 47 12.13 -13.62 -12.89
N VAL A 48 11.36 -12.92 -12.06
CA VAL A 48 9.89 -13.05 -11.98
C VAL A 48 9.18 -11.84 -12.58
N VAL A 49 9.85 -10.70 -12.64
CA VAL A 49 9.32 -9.48 -13.25
C VAL A 49 10.27 -8.85 -14.26
N HIS A 50 9.69 -8.32 -15.33
CA HIS A 50 10.37 -7.37 -16.21
C HIS A 50 10.42 -5.99 -15.52
N HIS A 51 11.61 -5.53 -15.14
CA HIS A 51 11.79 -4.25 -14.46
C HIS A 51 12.06 -3.12 -15.45
N GLU A 52 11.14 -2.15 -15.50
CA GLU A 52 11.30 -0.91 -16.28
C GLU A 52 11.46 0.30 -15.38
N SER A 53 12.49 1.10 -15.63
CA SER A 53 12.76 2.34 -14.88
C SER A 53 12.40 3.59 -15.68
N ILE A 54 11.51 4.40 -15.10
CA ILE A 54 10.97 5.60 -15.72
C ILE A 54 11.65 6.83 -15.11
N SER A 55 12.01 7.81 -15.93
CA SER A 55 12.65 9.01 -15.37
C SER A 55 11.65 9.80 -14.55
N SER A 56 12.02 10.20 -13.33
CA SER A 56 11.21 11.08 -12.49
C SER A 56 11.02 12.49 -13.10
N ARG A 57 11.81 12.85 -14.13
CA ARG A 57 11.68 14.08 -14.90
C ARG A 57 10.62 14.00 -16.01
N GLU A 58 10.14 12.81 -16.34
CA GLU A 58 9.08 12.66 -17.33
C GLU A 58 7.79 13.34 -16.86
N ALA A 59 7.02 13.83 -17.84
CA ALA A 59 5.78 14.50 -17.55
C ALA A 59 4.81 13.54 -16.82
N ARG A 60 4.22 14.01 -15.72
CA ARG A 60 3.24 13.25 -14.91
C ARG A 60 1.85 13.28 -15.55
N THR A 61 1.75 12.73 -16.76
CA THR A 61 0.52 12.60 -17.53
C THR A 61 -0.14 11.23 -17.31
N ARG A 62 -1.33 11.03 -17.89
CA ARG A 62 -2.02 9.72 -17.87
C ARG A 62 -1.30 8.63 -18.67
N THR A 63 -0.39 9.01 -19.57
CA THR A 63 0.39 8.09 -20.41
C THR A 63 1.69 7.68 -19.74
N ASN A 64 2.08 8.33 -18.64
CA ASN A 64 3.26 7.95 -17.86
C ASN A 64 2.99 6.60 -17.18
N PRO A 65 3.88 5.60 -17.29
CA PRO A 65 3.68 4.30 -16.61
C PRO A 65 3.59 4.41 -15.09
N LEU A 66 4.22 5.43 -14.48
CA LEU A 66 4.09 5.77 -13.06
C LEU A 66 2.81 6.56 -12.73
N PHE A 67 1.88 6.73 -13.67
CA PHE A 67 0.62 7.42 -13.42
C PHE A 67 -0.14 6.87 -12.20
N PRO A 68 -0.28 5.54 -11.98
CA PRO A 68 -1.02 5.02 -10.83
C PRO A 68 -0.46 5.51 -9.48
N VAL A 69 0.87 5.43 -9.31
CA VAL A 69 1.53 5.87 -8.07
C VAL A 69 1.51 7.39 -7.92
N ASN A 70 1.76 8.13 -9.00
CA ASN A 70 1.68 9.60 -9.00
C ASN A 70 0.25 10.10 -8.72
N TYR A 71 -0.74 9.39 -9.24
CA TYR A 71 -2.15 9.67 -9.03
C TYR A 71 -2.50 9.48 -7.55
N LEU A 72 -2.16 8.33 -6.97
CA LEU A 72 -2.45 8.02 -5.58
C LEU A 72 -1.77 9.00 -4.63
N ASP A 73 -0.48 9.27 -4.84
CA ASP A 73 0.30 10.25 -4.07
C ASP A 73 -0.39 11.63 -4.10
N ARG A 74 -0.82 12.10 -5.28
CA ARG A 74 -1.59 13.34 -5.39
C ARG A 74 -2.91 13.31 -4.61
N GLN A 75 -3.63 12.19 -4.62
CA GLN A 75 -4.89 12.07 -3.87
C GLN A 75 -4.65 12.08 -2.36
N LEU A 76 -3.58 11.42 -1.89
CA LEU A 76 -3.16 11.45 -0.50
C LEU A 76 -2.80 12.86 -0.05
N ARG A 77 -1.98 13.60 -0.81
CA ARG A 77 -1.66 15.01 -0.50
C ARG A 77 -2.89 15.90 -0.52
N LYS A 78 -3.92 15.57 -1.31
CA LYS A 78 -5.15 16.37 -1.32
C LYS A 78 -6.01 16.11 -0.08
N ASP A 79 -6.15 14.85 0.32
CA ASP A 79 -7.16 14.45 1.30
C ASP A 79 -6.58 14.28 2.72
N LYS A 80 -5.26 14.18 2.87
CA LYS A 80 -4.58 13.86 4.12
C LYS A 80 -3.49 14.88 4.43
N ALA A 81 -3.68 15.63 5.51
CA ALA A 81 -2.81 16.72 5.91
C ALA A 81 -1.36 16.28 6.19
N GLU A 82 -1.18 15.05 6.68
CA GLU A 82 0.12 14.46 7.01
C GLU A 82 1.00 14.16 5.79
N TYR A 83 0.40 14.07 4.60
CA TYR A 83 1.14 13.87 3.35
C TYR A 83 1.50 15.20 2.64
N VAL A 84 1.06 16.35 3.17
CA VAL A 84 1.25 17.66 2.53
C VAL A 84 2.56 18.33 2.93
N ARG A 85 2.90 18.29 4.22
CA ARG A 85 4.07 18.99 4.76
C ARG A 85 4.81 18.10 5.74
N GLU A 86 5.99 17.71 5.33
CA GLU A 86 6.92 16.88 6.10
C GLU A 86 7.22 17.48 7.49
N THR A 87 7.37 18.80 7.59
CA THR A 87 7.89 19.43 8.80
C THR A 87 6.85 19.78 9.86
N THR A 88 5.59 19.99 9.47
CA THR A 88 4.60 20.64 10.38
C THR A 88 3.36 19.80 10.67
N ARG A 89 3.10 18.77 9.88
CA ARG A 89 1.85 17.98 9.98
C ARG A 89 2.09 16.48 9.92
N TRP A 90 3.33 16.04 10.11
CA TRP A 90 3.69 14.64 10.09
C TRP A 90 2.92 13.86 11.17
N ALA A 91 2.60 12.61 10.86
CA ALA A 91 1.98 11.73 11.83
C ALA A 91 3.01 11.39 12.92
N GLN A 92 2.73 11.78 14.17
CA GLN A 92 3.60 11.50 15.33
C GLN A 92 3.98 10.02 15.47
N ARG A 93 3.12 9.16 14.93
CA ARG A 93 3.21 7.71 14.97
C ARG A 93 3.01 7.17 13.56
N PRO A 94 4.07 6.65 12.92
CA PRO A 94 3.94 6.12 11.58
C PRO A 94 3.02 4.89 11.54
N ASP A 95 2.78 4.20 12.67
CA ASP A 95 1.84 3.08 12.74
C ASP A 95 0.40 3.53 12.51
N ARG A 96 0.05 4.64 13.14
CA ARG A 96 -1.22 5.31 12.92
C ARG A 96 -1.34 5.88 11.51
N MET A 97 -0.23 6.31 10.92
CA MET A 97 -0.20 6.77 9.52
C MET A 97 -0.55 5.64 8.55
N MET A 98 0.02 4.44 8.75
CA MET A 98 -0.26 3.29 7.90
C MET A 98 -1.66 2.73 8.12
N GLU A 99 -2.15 2.69 9.36
CA GLU A 99 -3.56 2.35 9.66
C GLU A 99 -4.51 3.30 8.90
N ARG A 100 -4.24 4.62 8.95
CA ARG A 100 -5.02 5.63 8.23
C ARG A 100 -4.92 5.49 6.70
N LEU A 101 -3.75 5.12 6.18
CA LEU A 101 -3.56 4.85 4.76
C LEU A 101 -4.42 3.65 4.32
N ALA A 102 -4.40 2.55 5.07
CA ALA A 102 -5.22 1.38 4.78
C ALA A 102 -6.72 1.72 4.74
N VAL A 103 -7.23 2.43 5.76
CA VAL A 103 -8.62 2.92 5.79
C VAL A 103 -8.91 3.86 4.63
N TYR A 104 -7.97 4.74 4.29
CA TYR A 104 -8.12 5.66 3.16
C TYR A 104 -8.25 4.93 1.83
N LEU A 105 -7.43 3.91 1.56
CA LEU A 105 -7.46 3.14 0.32
C LEU A 105 -8.82 2.46 0.12
N VAL A 106 -9.39 1.90 1.19
CA VAL A 106 -10.73 1.31 1.18
C VAL A 106 -11.78 2.38 0.85
N TRP A 107 -11.78 3.51 1.56
CA TRP A 107 -12.72 4.61 1.30
C TRP A 107 -12.56 5.20 -0.11
N HIS A 108 -11.31 5.36 -0.58
CA HIS A 108 -10.98 5.88 -1.90
C HIS A 108 -11.59 5.01 -3.00
N ASN A 109 -11.46 3.69 -2.87
CA ASN A 109 -11.98 2.74 -3.84
C ASN A 109 -13.51 2.57 -3.75
N LEU A 110 -14.06 2.51 -2.53
CA LEU A 110 -15.46 2.14 -2.32
C LEU A 110 -16.43 3.30 -2.23
N GLN A 111 -16.00 4.51 -1.86
CA GLN A 111 -16.92 5.62 -1.57
C GLN A 111 -16.60 6.91 -2.32
N LYS A 112 -15.33 7.23 -2.51
CA LYS A 112 -14.94 8.46 -3.18
C LYS A 112 -15.45 8.47 -4.63
N PRO A 113 -16.18 9.52 -5.07
CA PRO A 113 -16.57 9.67 -6.46
C PRO A 113 -15.34 9.76 -7.36
N TYR A 114 -15.35 9.07 -8.50
CA TYR A 114 -14.24 9.07 -9.44
C TYR A 114 -13.95 10.48 -9.98
N ARG A 115 -15.00 11.25 -10.27
CA ARG A 115 -14.93 12.67 -10.63
C ARG A 115 -15.75 13.50 -9.65
N ILE A 116 -15.11 14.48 -9.01
CA ILE A 116 -15.77 15.36 -8.03
C ILE A 116 -16.93 16.14 -8.65
N LYS A 117 -16.75 16.61 -9.90
CA LYS A 117 -17.78 17.38 -10.62
C LYS A 117 -18.85 16.51 -11.29
N ASP A 118 -18.63 15.19 -11.37
CA ASP A 118 -19.52 14.28 -12.07
C ASP A 118 -19.74 13.02 -11.23
N ARG A 119 -20.77 13.05 -10.39
CA ARG A 119 -21.12 11.94 -9.50
C ARG A 119 -21.68 10.73 -10.26
N LYS A 120 -22.09 10.89 -11.52
CA LYS A 120 -22.58 9.78 -12.36
C LYS A 120 -21.43 8.88 -12.83
N SER A 121 -20.20 9.39 -12.81
CA SER A 121 -18.99 8.61 -13.09
C SER A 121 -18.71 7.47 -12.09
N GLY A 122 -19.52 7.33 -11.04
CA GLY A 122 -19.39 6.26 -10.08
C GLY A 122 -18.18 6.43 -9.16
N LYS A 123 -17.71 5.32 -8.61
CA LYS A 123 -16.62 5.23 -7.62
C LYS A 123 -15.34 4.70 -8.26
N HIS A 124 -14.19 4.91 -7.62
CA HIS A 124 -12.90 4.44 -8.15
C HIS A 124 -12.86 2.93 -8.42
N GLY A 125 -13.35 2.10 -7.50
CA GLY A 125 -13.44 0.65 -7.69
C GLY A 125 -14.25 0.25 -8.93
N GLN A 126 -15.33 0.98 -9.20
CA GLN A 126 -16.21 0.71 -10.35
C GLN A 126 -15.52 1.01 -11.68
N GLN A 127 -14.68 2.05 -11.72
CA GLN A 127 -13.87 2.36 -12.90
C GLN A 127 -12.78 1.31 -13.17
N MET A 128 -12.46 0.48 -12.18
CA MET A 128 -11.56 -0.67 -12.31
C MET A 128 -12.33 -1.97 -12.63
N GLY A 129 -13.63 -1.90 -12.94
CA GLY A 129 -14.45 -3.06 -13.29
C GLY A 129 -15.11 -3.77 -12.11
N VAL A 130 -14.93 -3.28 -10.88
CA VAL A 130 -15.61 -3.86 -9.71
C VAL A 130 -17.09 -3.50 -9.74
N SER A 131 -17.97 -4.49 -9.57
CA SER A 131 -19.41 -4.24 -9.69
C SER A 131 -19.91 -3.27 -8.61
N ARG A 132 -20.91 -2.45 -8.96
CA ARG A 132 -21.52 -1.50 -8.03
C ARG A 132 -22.09 -2.19 -6.79
N GLN A 133 -22.73 -3.34 -6.99
CA GLN A 133 -23.32 -4.12 -5.90
C GLN A 133 -22.23 -4.62 -4.94
N TRP A 134 -21.13 -5.14 -5.47
CA TRP A 134 -20.02 -5.61 -4.64
C TRP A 134 -19.43 -4.48 -3.80
N CYS A 135 -19.18 -3.31 -4.39
CA CYS A 135 -18.66 -2.16 -3.63
C CYS A 135 -19.61 -1.69 -2.52
N GLN A 136 -20.93 -1.80 -2.75
CA GLN A 136 -21.93 -1.43 -1.75
C GLN A 136 -21.97 -2.44 -0.61
N ASN A 137 -22.05 -3.73 -0.92
CA ASN A 137 -22.07 -4.81 0.07
C ASN A 137 -20.80 -4.79 0.92
N GLU A 138 -19.64 -4.61 0.30
CA GLU A 138 -18.37 -4.59 1.04
C GLU A 138 -18.28 -3.38 1.97
N TRP A 139 -18.81 -2.23 1.56
CA TRP A 139 -18.86 -1.05 2.43
C TRP A 139 -19.81 -1.24 3.63
N GLU A 140 -20.96 -1.87 3.41
CA GLU A 140 -21.90 -2.21 4.49
C GLU A 140 -21.27 -3.20 5.46
N ARG A 141 -20.68 -4.30 4.93
CA ARG A 141 -19.97 -5.32 5.69
C ARG A 141 -18.93 -4.72 6.63
N LEU A 142 -18.10 -3.80 6.14
CA LEU A 142 -17.06 -3.14 6.94
C LEU A 142 -17.59 -2.29 8.11
N GLN A 143 -18.85 -1.86 8.06
CA GLN A 143 -19.48 -1.07 9.12
C GLN A 143 -20.28 -1.92 10.09
N THR A 144 -20.83 -3.04 9.64
CA THR A 144 -21.72 -3.90 10.43
C THR A 144 -21.01 -5.11 11.03
N GLU A 145 -19.91 -5.55 10.42
CA GLU A 145 -19.17 -6.75 10.82
C GLU A 145 -17.79 -6.41 11.37
N ARG A 146 -17.35 -7.19 12.36
CA ARG A 146 -16.01 -7.11 12.90
C ARG A 146 -15.11 -8.10 12.17
N ALA A 147 -14.09 -7.60 11.49
CA ALA A 147 -13.02 -8.42 10.95
C ALA A 147 -12.15 -9.01 12.07
N PHE A 148 -11.80 -10.29 11.95
CA PHE A 148 -10.87 -10.98 12.85
C PHE A 148 -9.72 -11.54 12.01
N PRO A 149 -8.45 -11.13 12.26
CA PRO A 149 -7.30 -11.63 11.49
C PRO A 149 -7.17 -13.15 11.50
N ALA A 150 -7.55 -13.79 12.61
CA ALA A 150 -7.51 -15.24 12.74
C ALA A 150 -8.47 -15.98 11.78
N ARG A 151 -9.39 -15.25 11.14
CA ARG A 151 -10.43 -15.80 10.24
C ARG A 151 -10.31 -15.27 8.81
N GLU A 152 -9.33 -14.43 8.53
CA GLU A 152 -9.17 -13.75 7.25
C GLU A 152 -7.74 -13.94 6.74
N PRO A 153 -7.56 -14.38 5.48
CA PRO A 153 -6.23 -14.48 4.90
C PRO A 153 -5.68 -13.07 4.59
N LEU A 154 -5.05 -12.44 5.59
CA LEU A 154 -4.39 -11.16 5.41
C LEU A 154 -3.08 -11.35 4.63
N ARG A 155 -2.96 -10.65 3.50
CA ARG A 155 -1.67 -10.47 2.81
C ARG A 155 -0.66 -9.78 3.72
N GLU A 156 0.62 -9.94 3.43
CA GLU A 156 1.70 -9.50 4.29
C GLU A 156 1.61 -8.02 4.65
N PHE A 157 1.34 -7.15 3.67
CA PHE A 157 1.12 -5.72 3.92
C PHE A 157 0.02 -5.48 4.98
N HIS A 158 -1.15 -6.11 4.82
CA HIS A 158 -2.28 -5.91 5.72
C HIS A 158 -2.02 -6.52 7.10
N ARG A 159 -1.36 -7.68 7.15
CA ARG A 159 -0.94 -8.35 8.38
C ARG A 159 -0.01 -7.45 9.19
N ARG A 160 1.01 -6.87 8.53
CA ARG A 160 1.99 -5.98 9.17
C ARG A 160 1.37 -4.65 9.63
N VAL A 161 0.43 -4.08 8.87
CA VAL A 161 -0.34 -2.90 9.32
C VAL A 161 -1.19 -3.25 10.55
N TRP A 162 -1.87 -4.40 10.55
CA TRP A 162 -2.70 -4.84 11.67
C TRP A 162 -1.88 -5.08 12.95
N ASN A 163 -0.76 -5.80 12.83
CA ASN A 163 0.12 -6.14 13.95
C ASN A 163 1.09 -5.00 14.33
N ARG A 164 1.15 -3.93 13.53
CA ARG A 164 2.10 -2.80 13.65
C ARG A 164 3.57 -3.22 13.57
N GLU A 165 3.85 -4.27 12.81
CA GLU A 165 5.19 -4.89 12.70
C GLU A 165 6.18 -4.03 11.90
N ASP A 166 5.69 -3.22 10.97
CA ASP A 166 6.55 -2.54 9.98
C ASP A 166 7.02 -1.14 10.39
N ILE A 167 6.75 -0.72 11.63
CA ILE A 167 6.66 0.72 11.92
C ILE A 167 7.43 1.14 13.16
N LEU A 168 8.46 0.36 13.48
CA LEU A 168 9.56 0.84 14.29
C LEU A 168 10.61 1.41 13.33
N TRP A 169 10.70 2.73 13.27
CA TRP A 169 11.92 3.38 12.82
C TRP A 169 12.96 3.12 13.89
N THR A 170 13.78 2.09 13.75
CA THR A 170 15.06 2.05 14.46
C THR A 170 15.95 3.10 13.79
N VAL A 171 15.85 4.34 14.28
CA VAL A 171 16.96 5.29 14.11
C VAL A 171 18.02 4.83 15.10
N ASP A 172 19.10 4.25 14.57
CA ASP A 172 20.34 3.96 15.30
C ASP A 172 20.18 3.28 16.67
N GLY A 173 19.57 2.09 16.70
CA GLY A 173 19.69 1.16 17.84
C GLY A 173 19.01 1.60 19.14
N LEU A 174 18.18 2.64 19.13
CA LEU A 174 17.33 3.00 20.26
C LEU A 174 15.87 2.69 19.90
N ASP A 175 15.30 1.70 20.58
CA ASP A 175 13.86 1.49 20.66
C ASP A 175 13.22 2.69 21.38
N VAL A 176 13.05 3.79 20.65
CA VAL A 176 12.28 4.94 21.14
C VAL A 176 10.81 4.68 20.82
N PHE A 177 10.10 4.14 21.81
CA PHE A 177 8.64 3.99 21.90
C PHE A 177 8.01 2.74 21.25
N GLY A 178 8.37 1.56 21.75
CA GLY A 178 7.45 0.43 21.86
C GLY A 178 6.93 0.30 23.29
N PRO A 179 5.62 0.09 23.55
CA PRO A 179 5.21 -0.40 24.86
C PRO A 179 5.77 -1.81 25.00
N SER A 180 6.50 -2.04 26.10
CA SER A 180 6.85 -3.36 26.59
C SER A 180 5.67 -4.32 26.47
N VAL A 181 5.74 -5.24 25.51
CA VAL A 181 5.03 -6.50 25.61
C VAL A 181 6.08 -7.59 25.42
N ALA A 182 6.72 -7.92 26.53
CA ALA A 182 7.30 -9.24 26.72
C ALA A 182 6.16 -10.25 26.62
N LEU A 183 5.87 -10.75 25.41
CA LEU A 183 5.13 -12.00 25.25
C LEU A 183 6.13 -13.13 25.48
N GLY A 184 6.32 -13.40 26.76
CA GLY A 184 6.90 -14.64 27.26
C GLY A 184 6.17 -15.84 26.66
N ARG A 185 6.97 -16.87 26.41
CA ARG A 185 6.64 -18.17 25.83
C ARG A 185 5.32 -18.77 26.34
N LEU A 186 4.62 -19.43 25.41
CA LEU A 186 3.65 -20.51 25.65
C LEU A 186 4.09 -21.45 26.78
N ARG A 187 3.14 -21.83 27.65
CA ARG A 187 2.91 -23.22 28.09
C ARG A 187 1.59 -23.34 28.88
N ALA A 188 0.79 -24.32 28.45
CA ALA A 188 -0.37 -24.98 29.07
C ALA A 188 -1.42 -24.13 29.80
#